data_AF-A0A1F6EG31-F1
#
_entry.id   AF-A0A1F6EG31-F1
#
_cell.length_a   1.000
_cell.length_b   1.000
_cell.length_c   1.000
_cell.angle_alpha   90.00
_cell.angle_beta   90.00
_cell.angle_gamma   90.00
#
_symmetry.space_group_name_H-M   'P 1'
#
loop_
_entity.id
_entity.type
_entity.pdbx_description
1 polymer ?
#
loop_
_entity_poly.entity_id
_entity_poly.type
_entity_poly.pdbx_seq_one_letter_code
_entity_poly.pdbx_strand_id
1 'polypeptide(L)'
;MTTKISDHWLTFPKSLPNDFEALMVFYPAKFPGVISYYEENARKLATDSKGYYAYGMWARDELFEGFDRIKKKYESGDQNDIVFLVGIDQQLHKLYCFRFWVVNYLFPDGPLHEFFVDNLKDGIRKFIDIEEDVEAFEEKILRIQRDLLQGDYADLYLQQTLSGVVILELLGNNTGTKLLFAEAAALIDEHNPENNPKINALWDKIVVWIKSNNSEGAVRMKKELEIPLIQAEFRKTMAPVYNMLTHAVEFREENERLKERHLGMKEKIDELLARAKERLAKDEYDLFVLSYEQARNFGMFKDILGEIDATLLPLWMGLLKKVEKILSETAPVPEEPMGPGGIFYHLVWYLPPDLKAKVMSPDTTLFDLKTL
;
A
#
# COMPACT_ATOMS: atom_id res chain seq x y z
N MET A 1 -0.26 19.23 -28.70
CA MET A 1 0.88 18.33 -28.94
C MET A 1 0.91 17.34 -27.78
N THR A 2 1.17 16.07 -28.02
CA THR A 2 1.38 15.08 -26.95
C THR A 2 2.59 15.50 -26.12
N THR A 3 2.44 15.62 -24.80
CA THR A 3 3.55 15.91 -23.89
C THR A 3 4.67 14.91 -24.13
N LYS A 4 5.83 15.38 -24.59
CA LYS A 4 6.97 14.51 -24.88
C LYS A 4 7.84 14.40 -23.63
N ILE A 5 7.66 13.32 -22.87
CA ILE A 5 8.55 12.99 -21.75
C ILE A 5 9.89 12.53 -22.34
N SER A 6 10.99 13.10 -21.84
CA SER A 6 12.34 12.71 -22.27
C SER A 6 12.64 11.27 -21.88
N ASP A 7 13.40 10.55 -22.72
CA ASP A 7 13.75 9.15 -22.49
C ASP A 7 14.46 8.93 -21.15
N HIS A 8 15.22 9.92 -20.66
CA HIS A 8 15.93 9.78 -19.39
C HIS A 8 15.00 9.61 -18.18
N TRP A 9 13.76 10.11 -18.26
CA TRP A 9 12.77 9.93 -17.20
C TRP A 9 12.16 8.53 -17.25
N LEU A 10 12.26 7.84 -18.38
CA LEU A 10 11.64 6.54 -18.66
C LEU A 10 12.61 5.36 -18.48
N THR A 11 13.90 5.64 -18.26
CA THR A 11 14.93 4.61 -18.03
C THR A 11 14.91 4.09 -16.60
N PHE A 12 15.33 2.85 -16.41
CA PHE A 12 15.45 2.24 -15.10
C PHE A 12 16.33 3.10 -14.16
N PRO A 13 15.89 3.40 -12.93
CA PRO A 13 16.64 4.27 -12.02
C PRO A 13 17.99 3.65 -11.62
N LYS A 14 18.97 4.51 -11.30
CA LYS A 14 20.28 4.06 -10.79
C LYS A 14 20.33 3.96 -9.26
N SER A 15 19.41 4.63 -8.59
CA SER A 15 19.29 4.69 -7.14
C SER A 15 17.85 5.03 -6.76
N LEU A 16 17.43 4.64 -5.57
CA LEU A 16 16.19 5.08 -4.95
C LEU A 16 16.50 5.69 -3.58
N PRO A 17 15.78 6.75 -3.16
CA PRO A 17 16.00 7.40 -1.87
C PRO A 17 15.69 6.50 -0.66
N ASN A 18 14.82 5.50 -0.81
CA ASN A 18 14.35 4.62 0.28
C ASN A 18 14.74 3.14 0.07
N ASP A 19 15.93 2.87 -0.47
CA ASP A 19 16.39 1.50 -0.71
C ASP A 19 17.03 0.85 0.53
N PHE A 20 16.22 0.56 1.54
CA PHE A 20 16.67 0.11 2.86
C PHE A 20 17.50 -1.19 2.85
N GLU A 21 17.32 -2.07 1.86
CA GLU A 21 18.05 -3.33 1.73
C GLU A 21 18.92 -3.39 0.47
N ALA A 22 19.28 -2.25 -0.12
CA ALA A 22 20.07 -2.20 -1.35
C ALA A 22 19.48 -3.07 -2.50
N LEU A 23 18.15 -3.20 -2.57
CA LEU A 23 17.43 -4.00 -3.57
C LEU A 23 17.68 -3.48 -4.99
N MET A 24 18.04 -2.20 -5.16
CA MET A 24 18.50 -1.65 -6.43
C MET A 24 19.78 -2.32 -6.95
N VAL A 25 20.60 -2.89 -6.08
CA VAL A 25 21.78 -3.68 -6.47
C VAL A 25 21.37 -5.13 -6.73
N PHE A 26 20.56 -5.70 -5.85
CA PHE A 26 20.19 -7.11 -5.92
C PHE A 26 19.23 -7.45 -7.06
N TYR A 27 18.07 -6.78 -7.15
CA TYR A 27 17.02 -7.19 -8.08
C TYR A 27 17.41 -7.09 -9.55
N PRO A 28 18.12 -6.06 -10.04
CA PRO A 28 18.58 -6.06 -11.43
C PRO A 28 19.63 -7.14 -11.73
N ALA A 29 20.43 -7.55 -10.74
CA ALA A 29 21.39 -8.63 -10.89
C ALA A 29 20.71 -10.02 -10.86
N LYS A 30 19.76 -10.19 -9.94
CA LYS A 30 19.03 -11.44 -9.75
C LYS A 30 17.95 -11.67 -10.80
N PHE A 31 17.21 -10.63 -11.16
CA PHE A 31 16.09 -10.65 -12.10
C PHE A 31 16.29 -9.59 -13.20
N PRO A 32 17.28 -9.75 -14.09
CA PRO A 32 17.63 -8.72 -15.09
C PRO A 32 16.45 -8.28 -15.98
N GLY A 33 15.46 -9.14 -16.18
CA GLY A 33 14.23 -8.80 -16.90
C GLY A 33 13.39 -7.67 -16.28
N VAL A 34 13.62 -7.30 -15.00
CA VAL A 34 12.93 -6.18 -14.35
C VAL A 34 13.25 -4.84 -15.02
N ILE A 35 14.44 -4.69 -15.60
CA ILE A 35 14.87 -3.46 -16.27
C ILE A 35 13.98 -3.20 -17.48
N SER A 36 13.95 -4.14 -18.44
CA SER A 36 13.11 -4.00 -19.63
C SER A 36 11.63 -3.95 -19.28
N TYR A 37 11.20 -4.75 -18.30
CA TYR A 37 9.82 -4.72 -17.81
C TYR A 37 9.42 -3.33 -17.30
N TYR A 38 10.26 -2.68 -16.48
CA TYR A 38 9.99 -1.32 -16.01
C TYR A 38 9.96 -0.33 -17.17
N GLU A 39 10.98 -0.32 -18.03
CA GLU A 39 11.12 0.69 -19.09
C GLU A 39 9.98 0.60 -20.13
N GLU A 40 9.54 -0.61 -20.47
CA GLU A 40 8.37 -0.83 -21.34
C GLU A 40 7.08 -0.28 -20.70
N ASN A 41 6.87 -0.57 -19.42
CA ASN A 41 5.71 -0.06 -18.68
C ASN A 41 5.78 1.46 -18.50
N ALA A 42 6.95 2.03 -18.20
CA ALA A 42 7.16 3.47 -18.09
C ALA A 42 6.79 4.18 -19.40
N ARG A 43 7.27 3.68 -20.54
CA ARG A 43 6.95 4.24 -21.86
C ARG A 43 5.46 4.16 -22.19
N LYS A 44 4.80 3.08 -21.79
CA LYS A 44 3.37 2.87 -22.05
C LYS A 44 2.48 3.71 -21.14
N LEU A 45 2.85 3.85 -19.87
CA LEU A 45 1.97 4.33 -18.81
C LEU A 45 2.23 5.77 -18.38
N ALA A 46 3.43 6.33 -18.64
CA ALA A 46 3.78 7.65 -18.13
C ALA A 46 2.78 8.74 -18.55
N THR A 47 2.31 8.72 -19.81
CA THR A 47 1.31 9.68 -20.31
C THR A 47 -0.14 9.17 -20.26
N ASP A 48 -0.39 8.05 -19.58
CA ASP A 48 -1.73 7.43 -19.48
C ASP A 48 -2.06 7.11 -18.01
N SER A 49 -2.59 8.11 -17.30
CA SER A 49 -2.97 8.00 -15.89
C SER A 49 -4.02 6.92 -15.62
N LYS A 50 -4.98 6.75 -16.54
CA LYS A 50 -6.01 5.71 -16.43
C LYS A 50 -5.43 4.32 -16.67
N GLY A 51 -4.54 4.20 -17.65
CA GLY A 51 -3.77 2.98 -17.88
C GLY A 51 -2.91 2.61 -16.69
N TYR A 52 -2.23 3.57 -16.06
CA TYR A 52 -1.44 3.33 -14.85
C TYR A 52 -2.31 2.88 -13.68
N TYR A 53 -3.49 3.50 -13.49
CA TYR A 53 -4.46 3.04 -12.48
C TYR A 53 -4.87 1.59 -12.70
N ALA A 54 -5.25 1.22 -13.92
CA ALA A 54 -5.61 -0.17 -14.24
C ALA A 54 -4.43 -1.12 -14.03
N TYR A 55 -3.21 -0.71 -14.39
CA TYR A 55 -1.99 -1.47 -14.17
C TYR A 55 -1.70 -1.69 -12.68
N GLY A 56 -1.79 -0.66 -11.84
CA GLY A 56 -1.57 -0.78 -10.41
C GLY A 56 -2.60 -1.70 -9.73
N MET A 57 -3.87 -1.64 -10.13
CA MET A 57 -4.91 -2.54 -9.64
C MET A 57 -4.64 -3.99 -10.05
N TRP A 58 -4.26 -4.22 -11.31
CA TRP A 58 -3.86 -5.55 -11.78
C TRP A 58 -2.63 -6.08 -11.04
N ALA A 59 -1.62 -5.22 -10.81
CA ALA A 59 -0.40 -5.60 -10.10
C ALA A 59 -0.71 -5.97 -8.64
N ARG A 60 -1.61 -5.23 -7.98
CA ARG A 60 -2.16 -5.58 -6.67
C ARG A 60 -2.82 -6.95 -6.70
N ASP A 61 -3.75 -7.19 -7.62
CA ASP A 61 -4.50 -8.45 -7.66
C ASP A 61 -3.57 -9.66 -7.88
N GLU A 62 -2.62 -9.56 -8.81
CA GLU A 62 -1.63 -10.62 -9.01
C GLU A 62 -0.66 -10.76 -7.83
N LEU A 63 -0.34 -9.67 -7.12
CA LEU A 63 0.48 -9.73 -5.91
C LEU A 63 -0.21 -10.54 -4.80
N PHE A 64 -1.47 -10.23 -4.51
CA PHE A 64 -2.23 -10.94 -3.48
C PHE A 64 -2.47 -12.40 -3.88
N GLU A 65 -2.86 -12.65 -5.14
CA GLU A 65 -3.07 -14.02 -5.62
C GLU A 65 -1.76 -14.83 -5.59
N GLY A 66 -0.65 -14.24 -6.04
CA GLY A 66 0.67 -14.88 -6.02
C GLY A 66 1.12 -15.18 -4.61
N PHE A 67 0.93 -14.24 -3.68
CA PHE A 67 1.26 -14.43 -2.28
C PHE A 67 0.44 -15.56 -1.65
N ASP A 68 -0.87 -15.62 -1.90
CA ASP A 68 -1.73 -16.68 -1.40
C ASP A 68 -1.32 -18.07 -1.91
N ARG A 69 -0.90 -18.18 -3.17
CA ARG A 69 -0.36 -19.42 -3.74
C ARG A 69 0.93 -19.85 -3.03
N ILE A 70 1.87 -18.93 -2.88
CA ILE A 70 3.15 -19.19 -2.20
C ILE A 70 2.91 -19.57 -0.74
N LYS A 71 2.02 -18.86 -0.04
CA LYS A 71 1.63 -19.15 1.35
C LYS A 71 1.05 -20.54 1.49
N LYS A 72 0.08 -20.93 0.65
CA LYS A 72 -0.50 -22.29 0.66
C LYS A 72 0.56 -23.36 0.42
N LYS A 73 1.49 -23.11 -0.50
CA LYS A 73 2.62 -24.00 -0.78
C LYS A 73 3.52 -24.14 0.45
N TYR A 74 3.88 -23.02 1.08
CA TYR A 74 4.68 -22.99 2.31
C TYR A 74 4.00 -23.70 3.50
N GLU A 75 2.69 -23.50 3.68
CA GLU A 75 1.92 -24.12 4.77
C GLU A 75 1.72 -25.63 4.59
N SER A 76 1.70 -26.13 3.34
CA SER A 76 1.52 -27.55 3.03
C SER A 76 2.82 -28.32 2.77
N GLY A 77 3.93 -27.62 2.57
CA GLY A 77 5.24 -28.23 2.30
C GLY A 77 6.07 -28.54 3.54
N ASP A 78 7.26 -29.10 3.32
CA ASP A 78 8.20 -29.45 4.40
C ASP A 78 8.99 -28.23 4.87
N GLN A 79 8.55 -27.64 5.99
CA GLN A 79 9.19 -26.46 6.58
C GLN A 79 10.49 -26.76 7.33
N ASN A 80 11.02 -27.99 7.26
CA ASN A 80 12.35 -28.33 7.77
C ASN A 80 13.35 -28.58 6.63
N ASP A 81 12.91 -28.58 5.37
CA ASP A 81 13.78 -28.73 4.21
C ASP A 81 14.32 -27.36 3.77
N ILE A 82 15.64 -27.19 3.87
CA ILE A 82 16.35 -25.98 3.45
C ILE A 82 16.17 -25.68 1.95
N VAL A 83 16.09 -26.70 1.10
CA VAL A 83 15.90 -26.53 -0.35
C VAL A 83 14.52 -25.98 -0.63
N PHE A 84 13.50 -26.52 0.06
CA PHE A 84 12.14 -26.05 0.00
C PHE A 84 12.00 -24.59 0.47
N LEU A 85 12.53 -24.27 1.66
CA LEU A 85 12.43 -22.92 2.24
C LEU A 85 13.12 -21.85 1.37
N VAL A 86 14.33 -22.12 0.89
CA VAL A 86 15.00 -21.22 -0.07
C VAL A 86 14.20 -21.12 -1.36
N GLY A 87 13.56 -22.21 -1.81
CA GLY A 87 12.67 -22.17 -2.97
C GLY A 87 11.47 -21.23 -2.80
N ILE A 88 10.85 -21.20 -1.60
CA ILE A 88 9.75 -20.29 -1.27
C ILE A 88 10.24 -18.84 -1.24
N ASP A 89 11.38 -18.57 -0.59
CA ASP A 89 11.99 -17.24 -0.56
C ASP A 89 12.24 -16.67 -1.97
N GLN A 90 12.81 -17.46 -2.87
CA GLN A 90 13.08 -17.02 -4.24
C GLN A 90 11.79 -16.70 -5.03
N GLN A 91 10.69 -17.42 -4.75
CA GLN A 91 9.37 -17.10 -5.33
C GLN A 91 8.81 -15.78 -4.77
N LEU A 92 8.96 -15.54 -3.46
CA LEU A 92 8.55 -14.28 -2.83
C LEU A 92 9.33 -13.10 -3.42
N HIS A 93 10.65 -13.21 -3.54
CA HIS A 93 11.48 -12.18 -4.18
C HIS A 93 11.06 -11.90 -5.62
N LYS A 94 10.79 -12.94 -6.42
CA LYS A 94 10.40 -12.75 -7.82
C LYS A 94 9.03 -12.07 -7.92
N LEU A 95 8.05 -12.52 -7.14
CA LEU A 95 6.73 -11.88 -7.08
C LEU A 95 6.84 -10.42 -6.64
N TYR A 96 7.57 -10.16 -5.55
CA TYR A 96 7.75 -8.84 -4.98
C TYR A 96 8.45 -7.90 -5.97
N CYS A 97 9.54 -8.35 -6.61
CA CYS A 97 10.28 -7.57 -7.61
C CYS A 97 9.39 -7.07 -8.75
N PHE A 98 8.53 -7.94 -9.32
CA PHE A 98 7.75 -7.61 -10.52
C PHE A 98 6.35 -7.03 -10.26
N ARG A 99 5.77 -7.24 -9.07
CA ARG A 99 4.38 -6.79 -8.77
C ARG A 99 4.28 -5.76 -7.66
N PHE A 100 5.22 -5.77 -6.73
CA PHE A 100 5.27 -4.77 -5.68
C PHE A 100 6.29 -3.67 -6.00
N TRP A 101 7.56 -4.03 -6.16
CA TRP A 101 8.68 -3.09 -6.16
C TRP A 101 8.60 -2.06 -7.30
N VAL A 102 8.18 -2.49 -8.49
CA VAL A 102 7.95 -1.60 -9.64
C VAL A 102 6.92 -0.50 -9.31
N VAL A 103 5.78 -0.88 -8.73
CA VAL A 103 4.65 0.02 -8.49
C VAL A 103 4.83 0.84 -7.20
N ASN A 104 5.47 0.25 -6.20
CA ASN A 104 5.61 0.82 -4.86
C ASN A 104 6.89 1.64 -4.67
N TYR A 105 7.91 1.42 -5.50
CA TYR A 105 9.19 2.11 -5.40
C TYR A 105 9.68 2.68 -6.73
N LEU A 106 9.78 1.91 -7.81
CA LEU A 106 10.41 2.41 -9.05
C LEU A 106 9.62 3.54 -9.73
N PHE A 107 8.29 3.49 -9.71
CA PHE A 107 7.45 4.60 -10.18
C PHE A 107 7.37 5.76 -9.17
N PRO A 108 6.95 5.54 -7.90
CA PRO A 108 6.70 6.62 -6.94
C PRO A 108 7.97 7.22 -6.31
N ASP A 109 9.07 6.47 -6.19
CA ASP A 109 10.34 6.97 -5.63
C ASP A 109 11.42 7.11 -6.72
N GLY A 110 11.04 6.99 -8.00
CA GLY A 110 11.93 7.11 -9.14
C GLY A 110 11.77 8.42 -9.93
N PRO A 111 12.54 8.56 -11.02
CA PRO A 111 12.61 9.80 -11.81
C PRO A 111 11.25 10.27 -12.36
N LEU A 112 10.35 9.35 -12.70
CA LEU A 112 9.01 9.70 -13.19
C LEU A 112 8.18 10.48 -12.17
N HIS A 113 8.25 10.12 -10.89
CA HIS A 113 7.51 10.84 -9.86
C HIS A 113 8.06 12.26 -9.70
N GLU A 114 9.38 12.43 -9.66
CA GLU A 114 10.02 13.75 -9.62
C GLU A 114 9.56 14.63 -10.79
N PHE A 115 9.55 14.08 -12.00
CA PHE A 115 9.05 14.77 -13.19
C PHE A 115 7.63 15.29 -13.00
N PHE A 116 6.68 14.46 -12.55
CA PHE A 116 5.29 14.91 -12.38
C PHE A 116 5.12 15.87 -11.21
N VAL A 117 5.80 15.64 -10.09
CA VAL A 117 5.73 16.54 -8.92
C VAL A 117 6.27 17.92 -9.27
N ASP A 118 7.36 18.01 -10.02
CA ASP A 118 7.94 19.29 -10.40
C ASP A 118 7.08 20.03 -11.45
N ASN A 119 6.55 19.32 -12.45
CA ASN A 119 5.59 19.91 -13.38
C ASN A 119 4.29 20.36 -12.68
N LEU A 120 3.87 19.67 -11.62
CA LEU A 120 2.73 20.09 -10.80
C LEU A 120 3.03 21.42 -10.11
N LYS A 121 4.19 21.57 -9.48
CA LYS A 121 4.64 22.83 -8.85
C LYS A 121 4.75 23.97 -9.86
N ASP A 122 5.31 23.69 -11.05
CA ASP A 122 5.43 24.68 -12.12
C ASP A 122 4.08 25.12 -12.67
N GLY A 123 3.11 24.21 -12.78
CA GLY A 123 1.73 24.55 -13.08
C GLY A 123 1.13 25.46 -12.02
N ILE A 124 1.29 25.11 -10.73
CA ILE A 124 0.80 25.91 -9.59
C ILE A 124 1.34 27.35 -9.66
N ARG A 125 2.66 27.52 -9.82
CA ARG A 125 3.33 28.83 -9.93
C ARG A 125 2.68 29.78 -10.95
N LYS A 126 2.11 29.22 -12.02
CA LYS A 126 1.54 30.00 -13.13
C LYS A 126 0.09 30.43 -12.91
N PHE A 127 -0.67 29.75 -12.06
CA PHE A 127 -2.08 30.09 -11.82
C PHE A 127 -2.38 30.67 -10.44
N ILE A 128 -1.45 30.60 -9.47
CA ILE A 128 -1.62 31.27 -8.18
C ILE A 128 -1.16 32.73 -8.24
N ASP A 129 -1.71 33.56 -7.35
CA ASP A 129 -1.29 34.96 -7.25
C ASP A 129 0.10 35.06 -6.62
N ILE A 130 0.96 35.87 -7.26
CA ILE A 130 2.34 36.14 -6.83
C ILE A 130 2.33 36.87 -5.50
N GLU A 131 3.19 36.44 -4.57
CA GLU A 131 3.44 37.14 -3.31
C GLU A 131 4.78 37.87 -3.38
N GLU A 132 4.90 39.02 -2.70
CA GLU A 132 6.15 39.80 -2.69
C GLU A 132 7.29 39.06 -1.97
N ASP A 133 6.93 38.23 -0.98
CA ASP A 133 7.85 37.35 -0.29
C ASP A 133 7.96 36.01 -1.05
N VAL A 134 9.17 35.73 -1.55
CA VAL A 134 9.49 34.52 -2.31
C VAL A 134 9.37 33.27 -1.45
N GLU A 135 9.72 33.34 -0.16
CA GLU A 135 9.63 32.18 0.74
C GLU A 135 8.16 31.84 1.00
N ALA A 136 7.33 32.83 1.30
CA ALA A 136 5.89 32.65 1.46
C ALA A 136 5.21 32.12 0.18
N PHE A 137 5.65 32.59 -0.99
CA PHE A 137 5.17 32.10 -2.28
C PHE A 137 5.49 30.61 -2.50
N GLU A 138 6.72 30.19 -2.25
CA GLU A 138 7.15 28.79 -2.38
C GLU A 138 6.49 27.88 -1.34
N GLU A 139 6.32 28.34 -0.09
CA GLU A 139 5.56 27.60 0.93
C GLU A 139 4.10 27.39 0.52
N LYS A 140 3.48 28.40 -0.10
CA LYS A 140 2.11 28.29 -0.62
C LYS A 140 2.02 27.28 -1.76
N ILE A 141 3.00 27.24 -2.65
CA ILE A 141 3.08 26.24 -3.74
C ILE A 141 3.18 24.83 -3.15
N LEU A 142 4.08 24.62 -2.20
CA LEU A 142 4.24 23.33 -1.51
C LEU A 142 2.97 22.92 -0.76
N ARG A 143 2.27 23.87 -0.13
CA ARG A 143 0.97 23.60 0.52
C ARG A 143 -0.08 23.17 -0.49
N ILE A 144 -0.21 23.86 -1.62
CA ILE A 144 -1.17 23.50 -2.68
C ILE A 144 -0.82 22.14 -3.30
N GLN A 145 0.47 21.89 -3.57
CA GLN A 145 0.94 20.59 -4.03
C GLN A 145 0.56 19.49 -3.04
N ARG A 146 0.80 19.70 -1.74
CA ARG A 146 0.37 18.77 -0.68
C ARG A 146 -1.14 18.58 -0.67
N ASP A 147 -1.93 19.65 -0.73
CA ASP A 147 -3.39 19.55 -0.74
C ASP A 147 -3.91 18.76 -1.95
N LEU A 148 -3.30 18.94 -3.13
CA LEU A 148 -3.61 18.16 -4.33
C LEU A 148 -3.23 16.69 -4.15
N LEU A 149 -2.03 16.40 -3.66
CA LEU A 149 -1.52 15.02 -3.54
C LEU A 149 -2.00 14.29 -2.28
N GLN A 150 -2.59 15.00 -1.31
CA GLN A 150 -3.26 14.41 -0.15
C GLN A 150 -4.62 13.77 -0.52
N GLY A 151 -5.09 13.97 -1.76
CA GLY A 151 -6.39 13.48 -2.23
C GLY A 151 -6.44 11.99 -2.55
N ASP A 152 -6.99 11.24 -1.59
CA ASP A 152 -7.92 10.11 -1.70
C ASP A 152 -7.50 8.80 -2.38
N TYR A 153 -7.91 7.71 -1.70
CA TYR A 153 -8.06 6.31 -2.13
C TYR A 153 -7.07 5.25 -1.63
N ALA A 154 -6.12 5.54 -0.74
CA ALA A 154 -5.18 4.49 -0.33
C ALA A 154 -4.64 4.49 1.09
N ASP A 155 -4.82 5.54 1.87
CA ASP A 155 -4.49 5.44 3.27
C ASP A 155 -5.54 4.54 3.94
N LEU A 156 -5.18 3.29 4.22
CA LEU A 156 -6.04 2.34 4.95
C LEU A 156 -6.58 2.97 6.23
N TYR A 157 -5.78 3.82 6.88
CA TYR A 157 -6.20 4.57 8.05
C TYR A 157 -7.32 5.54 7.70
N LEU A 158 -7.16 6.39 6.67
CA LEU A 158 -8.24 7.27 6.20
C LEU A 158 -9.48 6.49 5.73
N GLN A 159 -9.31 5.41 4.97
CA GLN A 159 -10.44 4.57 4.55
C GLN A 159 -11.18 3.98 5.75
N GLN A 160 -10.46 3.39 6.70
CA GLN A 160 -11.06 2.83 7.92
C GLN A 160 -11.68 3.92 8.80
N THR A 161 -11.10 5.12 8.84
CA THR A 161 -11.67 6.29 9.52
C THR A 161 -12.97 6.72 8.87
N LEU A 162 -13.00 6.89 7.54
CA LEU A 162 -14.21 7.29 6.79
C LEU A 162 -15.30 6.22 6.87
N SER A 163 -14.95 4.94 6.68
CA SER A 163 -15.87 3.81 6.88
C SER A 163 -16.33 3.71 8.33
N GLY A 164 -15.44 4.03 9.29
CA GLY A 164 -15.76 4.12 10.71
C GLY A 164 -16.83 5.16 10.99
N VAL A 165 -16.75 6.36 10.42
CA VAL A 165 -17.81 7.37 10.55
C VAL A 165 -19.15 6.84 10.03
N VAL A 166 -19.16 6.27 8.83
CA VAL A 166 -20.37 5.71 8.22
C VAL A 166 -20.96 4.58 9.06
N ILE A 167 -20.11 3.70 9.61
CA ILE A 167 -20.60 2.57 10.39
C ILE A 167 -21.23 2.98 11.71
N LEU A 168 -20.67 3.98 12.39
CA LEU A 168 -21.27 4.50 13.63
C LEU A 168 -22.66 5.10 13.37
N GLU A 169 -22.81 5.87 12.29
CA GLU A 169 -24.10 6.43 11.88
C GLU A 169 -25.12 5.32 11.62
N LEU A 170 -24.74 4.30 10.85
CA LEU A 170 -25.61 3.17 10.54
C LEU A 170 -25.98 2.37 11.79
N LEU A 171 -25.04 2.15 12.72
CA LEU A 171 -25.27 1.42 13.96
C LEU A 171 -26.25 2.16 14.88
N GLY A 172 -26.12 3.49 14.98
CA GLY A 172 -27.00 4.34 15.78
C GLY A 172 -28.42 4.52 15.21
N ASN A 173 -28.57 4.35 13.89
CA ASN A 173 -29.86 4.50 13.20
C ASN A 173 -30.60 3.18 13.00
N ASN A 174 -29.94 2.03 13.16
CA ASN A 174 -30.57 0.72 12.94
C ASN A 174 -31.15 0.13 14.23
N THR A 175 -32.42 -0.28 14.19
CA THR A 175 -33.15 -0.82 15.36
C THR A 175 -32.55 -2.10 15.93
N GLY A 176 -31.89 -2.93 15.10
CA GLY A 176 -31.26 -4.18 15.52
C GLY A 176 -29.92 -4.01 16.23
N THR A 177 -29.23 -2.89 16.04
CA THR A 177 -27.89 -2.65 16.59
C THR A 177 -27.82 -1.48 17.56
N LYS A 178 -28.75 -0.53 17.49
CA LYS A 178 -28.71 0.75 18.23
C LYS A 178 -28.49 0.61 19.73
N LEU A 179 -29.20 -0.32 20.39
CA LEU A 179 -29.08 -0.52 21.84
C LEU A 179 -27.71 -1.09 22.21
N LEU A 180 -27.24 -2.10 21.47
CA LEU A 180 -25.94 -2.72 21.68
C LEU A 180 -24.80 -1.72 21.41
N PHE A 181 -24.96 -0.88 20.39
CA PHE A 181 -24.01 0.15 20.04
C PHE A 181 -23.92 1.22 21.14
N ALA A 182 -25.06 1.70 21.63
CA ALA A 182 -25.09 2.69 22.72
C ALA A 182 -24.40 2.17 23.99
N GLU A 183 -24.61 0.90 24.33
CA GLU A 183 -23.94 0.25 25.47
C GLU A 183 -22.42 0.13 25.25
N ALA A 184 -22.00 -0.28 24.06
CA ALA A 184 -20.58 -0.40 23.73
C ALA A 184 -19.88 0.96 23.76
N ALA A 185 -20.51 2.00 23.19
CA ALA A 185 -19.96 3.35 23.16
C ALA A 185 -19.78 3.93 24.57
N ALA A 186 -20.78 3.76 25.45
CA ALA A 186 -20.67 4.21 26.84
C ALA A 186 -19.49 3.55 27.57
N LEU A 187 -19.28 2.24 27.37
CA LEU A 187 -18.16 1.51 27.99
C LEU A 187 -16.78 1.95 27.45
N ILE A 188 -16.71 2.34 26.18
CA ILE A 188 -15.49 2.86 25.55
C ILE A 188 -15.15 4.26 26.10
N ASP A 189 -16.16 5.13 26.25
CA ASP A 189 -16.02 6.48 26.79
C ASP A 189 -15.56 6.53 28.25
N GLU A 190 -15.72 5.43 28.99
CA GLU A 190 -15.17 5.30 30.35
C GLU A 190 -13.64 5.17 30.37
N HIS A 191 -13.00 4.90 29.22
CA HIS A 191 -11.55 4.70 29.06
C HIS A 191 -10.94 3.72 30.07
N ASN A 192 -11.71 2.70 30.48
CA ASN A 192 -11.27 1.67 31.41
C ASN A 192 -10.94 0.34 30.69
N PRO A 193 -9.66 -0.10 30.68
CA PRO A 193 -9.27 -1.36 30.03
C PRO A 193 -9.98 -2.61 30.56
N GLU A 194 -10.49 -2.58 31.80
CA GLU A 194 -11.27 -3.69 32.36
C GLU A 194 -12.60 -3.94 31.64
N ASN A 195 -13.09 -2.95 30.88
CA ASN A 195 -14.30 -3.08 30.07
C ASN A 195 -14.07 -3.84 28.75
N ASN A 196 -12.83 -4.05 28.31
CA ASN A 196 -12.51 -4.67 27.02
C ASN A 196 -13.23 -6.00 26.75
N PRO A 197 -13.34 -6.96 27.71
CA PRO A 197 -14.08 -8.19 27.48
C PRO A 197 -15.58 -7.96 27.21
N LYS A 198 -16.19 -6.97 27.89
CA LYS A 198 -17.60 -6.61 27.71
C LYS A 198 -17.83 -5.92 26.37
N ILE A 199 -16.95 -4.98 26.01
CA ILE A 199 -16.96 -4.29 24.72
C ILE A 199 -16.88 -5.30 23.58
N ASN A 200 -15.91 -6.22 23.63
CA ASN A 200 -15.75 -7.27 22.62
C ASN A 200 -16.98 -8.19 22.50
N ALA A 201 -17.65 -8.51 23.62
CA ALA A 201 -18.87 -9.30 23.59
C ALA A 201 -20.06 -8.57 22.97
N LEU A 202 -20.14 -7.24 23.10
CA LEU A 202 -21.14 -6.41 22.42
C LEU A 202 -20.84 -6.31 20.92
N TRP A 203 -19.58 -6.11 20.54
CA TRP A 203 -19.15 -6.13 19.14
C TRP A 203 -19.40 -7.47 18.47
N ASP A 204 -19.15 -8.59 19.14
CA ASP A 204 -19.45 -9.92 18.60
C ASP A 204 -20.94 -10.06 18.22
N LYS A 205 -21.85 -9.66 19.11
CA LYS A 205 -23.30 -9.67 18.84
C LYS A 205 -23.67 -8.80 17.65
N ILE A 206 -23.10 -7.59 17.56
CA ILE A 206 -23.32 -6.67 16.44
C ILE A 206 -22.83 -7.29 15.14
N VAL A 207 -21.62 -7.85 15.12
CA VAL A 207 -21.05 -8.47 13.92
C VAL A 207 -21.87 -9.69 13.47
N VAL A 208 -22.32 -10.53 14.41
CA VAL A 208 -23.21 -11.66 14.10
C VAL A 208 -24.51 -11.17 13.47
N TRP A 209 -25.10 -10.10 14.02
CA TRP A 209 -26.30 -9.49 13.45
C TRP A 209 -26.05 -8.97 12.03
N ILE A 210 -24.97 -8.21 11.82
CA ILE A 210 -24.58 -7.68 10.51
C ILE A 210 -24.46 -8.83 9.52
N LYS A 211 -23.69 -9.87 9.85
CA LYS A 211 -23.45 -11.03 8.97
C LYS A 211 -24.74 -11.77 8.59
N SER A 212 -25.64 -11.95 9.56
CA SER A 212 -26.85 -12.78 9.41
C SER A 212 -28.05 -12.04 8.81
N ASN A 213 -27.97 -10.72 8.66
CA ASN A 213 -29.07 -9.89 8.17
C ASN A 213 -28.82 -9.40 6.73
N ASN A 214 -29.91 -9.15 5.99
CA ASN A 214 -29.89 -8.70 4.58
C ASN A 214 -30.66 -7.38 4.36
N SER A 215 -31.00 -6.66 5.44
CA SER A 215 -31.51 -5.29 5.32
C SER A 215 -30.48 -4.39 4.60
N GLU A 216 -30.95 -3.32 3.96
CA GLU A 216 -30.10 -2.36 3.26
C GLU A 216 -28.97 -1.83 4.17
N GLY A 217 -29.31 -1.49 5.43
CA GLY A 217 -28.33 -1.09 6.43
C GLY A 217 -27.28 -2.16 6.73
N ALA A 218 -27.69 -3.43 6.86
CA ALA A 218 -26.75 -4.53 7.10
C ALA A 218 -25.85 -4.80 5.89
N VAL A 219 -26.38 -4.73 4.67
CA VAL A 219 -25.59 -4.88 3.43
C VAL A 219 -24.55 -3.75 3.32
N ARG A 220 -24.93 -2.51 3.63
CA ARG A 220 -24.00 -1.39 3.64
C ARG A 220 -22.93 -1.54 4.72
N MET A 221 -23.29 -1.92 5.95
CA MET A 221 -22.32 -2.20 7.02
C MET A 221 -21.33 -3.31 6.63
N LYS A 222 -21.78 -4.37 5.95
CA LYS A 222 -20.88 -5.44 5.45
C LYS A 222 -19.83 -4.90 4.50
N LYS A 223 -20.22 -3.99 3.60
CA LYS A 223 -19.30 -3.34 2.66
C LYS A 223 -18.25 -2.49 3.38
N GLU A 224 -18.67 -1.67 4.34
CA GLU A 224 -17.74 -0.85 5.13
C GLU A 224 -16.79 -1.68 6.03
N LEU A 225 -17.16 -2.92 6.34
CA LEU A 225 -16.34 -3.86 7.11
C LEU A 225 -15.55 -4.86 6.27
N GLU A 226 -15.54 -4.75 4.94
CA GLU A 226 -14.95 -5.76 4.05
C GLU A 226 -13.48 -6.06 4.39
N ILE A 227 -12.64 -5.02 4.45
CA ILE A 227 -11.22 -5.17 4.75
C ILE A 227 -10.96 -5.79 6.13
N PRO A 228 -11.51 -5.27 7.26
CA PRO A 228 -11.26 -5.87 8.56
C PRO A 228 -11.87 -7.28 8.70
N LEU A 229 -12.94 -7.61 7.97
CA LEU A 229 -13.48 -8.97 7.92
C LEU A 229 -12.52 -9.94 7.22
N ILE A 230 -11.94 -9.53 6.09
CA ILE A 230 -10.90 -10.30 5.39
C ILE A 230 -9.70 -10.51 6.34
N GLN A 231 -9.24 -9.45 7.00
CA GLN A 231 -8.15 -9.55 7.98
C GLN A 231 -8.48 -10.49 9.14
N ALA A 232 -9.72 -10.50 9.61
CA ALA A 232 -10.17 -11.38 10.68
C ALA A 232 -10.17 -12.86 10.26
N GLU A 233 -10.60 -13.16 9.03
CA GLU A 233 -10.53 -14.51 8.46
C GLU A 233 -9.08 -14.99 8.35
N PHE A 234 -8.20 -14.15 7.81
CA PHE A 234 -6.78 -14.47 7.67
C PHE A 234 -6.08 -14.70 9.01
N ARG A 235 -6.37 -13.86 10.01
CA ARG A 235 -5.75 -13.94 11.35
C ARG A 235 -6.44 -14.94 12.27
N LYS A 236 -7.56 -15.55 11.83
CA LYS A 236 -8.42 -16.44 12.62
C LYS A 236 -8.86 -15.82 13.96
N THR A 237 -9.10 -14.51 13.95
CA THR A 237 -9.54 -13.75 15.12
C THR A 237 -10.35 -12.54 14.69
N MET A 238 -11.39 -12.19 15.46
CA MET A 238 -12.22 -11.02 15.19
C MET A 238 -11.58 -9.69 15.64
N ALA A 239 -10.38 -9.73 16.23
CA ALA A 239 -9.68 -8.55 16.73
C ALA A 239 -9.58 -7.39 15.72
N PRO A 240 -9.32 -7.59 14.41
CA PRO A 240 -9.27 -6.49 13.44
C PRO A 240 -10.58 -5.72 13.33
N VAL A 241 -11.73 -6.42 13.36
CA VAL A 241 -13.06 -5.79 13.31
C VAL A 241 -13.35 -5.06 14.61
N TYR A 242 -13.04 -5.67 15.76
CA TYR A 242 -13.29 -5.05 17.06
C TYR A 242 -12.43 -3.80 17.25
N ASN A 243 -11.17 -3.84 16.84
CA ASN A 243 -10.27 -2.69 16.91
C ASN A 243 -10.77 -1.54 16.03
N MET A 244 -11.19 -1.82 14.79
CA MET A 244 -11.76 -0.79 13.92
C MET A 244 -13.01 -0.14 14.54
N LEU A 245 -13.95 -0.94 15.04
CA LEU A 245 -15.17 -0.43 15.67
C LEU A 245 -14.88 0.38 16.94
N THR A 246 -14.00 -0.11 17.80
CA THR A 246 -13.59 0.59 19.02
C THR A 246 -12.90 1.90 18.70
N HIS A 247 -11.92 1.91 17.78
CA HIS A 247 -11.23 3.14 17.36
C HIS A 247 -12.17 4.13 16.67
N ALA A 248 -13.15 3.64 15.90
CA ALA A 248 -14.15 4.52 15.29
C ALA A 248 -14.91 5.32 16.36
N VAL A 249 -15.28 4.67 17.48
CA VAL A 249 -15.92 5.33 18.62
C VAL A 249 -14.95 6.23 19.38
N GLU A 250 -13.76 5.72 19.71
CA GLU A 250 -12.75 6.42 20.51
C GLU A 250 -12.31 7.74 19.85
N PHE A 251 -12.12 7.74 18.54
CA PHE A 251 -11.69 8.90 17.76
C PHE A 251 -12.82 9.54 16.95
N ARG A 252 -14.09 9.38 17.37
CA ARG A 252 -15.26 9.82 16.59
C ARG A 252 -15.24 11.31 16.22
N GLU A 253 -14.76 12.18 17.11
CA GLU A 253 -14.69 13.62 16.85
C GLU A 253 -13.56 13.98 15.87
N GLU A 254 -12.40 13.33 15.99
CA GLU A 254 -11.29 13.44 15.05
C GLU A 254 -11.68 12.90 13.68
N ASN A 255 -12.38 11.77 13.64
CA ASN A 255 -12.84 11.11 12.43
C ASN A 255 -13.86 11.97 11.67
N GLU A 256 -14.82 12.59 12.35
CA GLU A 256 -15.74 13.55 11.72
C GLU A 256 -15.00 14.79 11.21
N ARG A 257 -14.05 15.34 11.97
CA ARG A 257 -13.19 16.45 11.50
C ARG A 257 -12.37 16.07 10.28
N LEU A 258 -11.85 14.84 10.22
CA LEU A 258 -11.13 14.29 9.06
C LEU A 258 -12.04 14.14 7.85
N LYS A 259 -13.27 13.66 8.04
CA LYS A 259 -14.29 13.57 6.98
C LYS A 259 -14.69 14.95 6.46
N GLU A 260 -14.91 15.93 7.33
CA GLU A 260 -15.19 17.31 6.92
C GLU A 260 -14.02 17.91 6.13
N ARG A 261 -12.78 17.70 6.60
CA ARG A 261 -11.57 18.12 5.88
C ARG A 261 -11.45 17.45 4.52
N HIS A 262 -11.75 16.16 4.43
CA HIS A 262 -11.75 15.39 3.19
C HIS A 262 -12.85 15.86 2.22
N LEU A 263 -14.07 16.13 2.70
CA LEU A 263 -15.14 16.70 1.88
C LEU A 263 -14.76 18.10 1.34
N GLY A 264 -14.16 18.94 2.18
CA GLY A 264 -13.65 20.26 1.77
C GLY A 264 -12.43 20.18 0.83
N MET A 265 -11.63 19.11 0.88
CA MET A 265 -10.50 18.91 -0.02
C MET A 265 -10.95 18.71 -1.45
N LYS A 266 -12.02 17.94 -1.70
CA LYS A 266 -12.54 17.75 -3.06
C LYS A 266 -12.95 19.07 -3.70
N GLU A 267 -13.71 19.89 -2.97
CA GLU A 267 -14.11 21.23 -3.42
C GLU A 267 -12.89 22.11 -3.71
N LYS A 268 -11.88 22.07 -2.82
CA LYS A 268 -10.63 22.82 -2.99
C LYS A 268 -9.84 22.37 -4.22
N ILE A 269 -9.79 21.07 -4.50
CA ILE A 269 -9.14 20.51 -5.70
C ILE A 269 -9.89 20.96 -6.96
N ASP A 270 -11.23 20.89 -6.94
CA ASP A 270 -12.08 21.33 -8.05
C ASP A 270 -11.88 22.84 -8.33
N GLU A 271 -11.79 23.67 -7.30
CA GLU A 271 -11.45 25.09 -7.42
C GLU A 271 -10.06 25.32 -8.03
N LEU A 272 -9.04 24.58 -7.59
CA LEU A 272 -7.68 24.68 -8.13
C LEU A 272 -7.63 24.27 -9.60
N LEU A 273 -8.32 23.20 -9.97
CA LEU A 273 -8.44 22.75 -11.37
C LEU A 273 -9.18 23.77 -12.23
N ALA A 274 -10.22 24.42 -11.71
CA ALA A 274 -10.93 25.49 -12.41
C ALA A 274 -10.02 26.70 -12.64
N ARG A 275 -9.30 27.17 -11.60
CA ARG A 275 -8.35 28.28 -11.72
C ARG A 275 -7.21 27.97 -12.69
N ALA A 276 -6.68 26.75 -12.65
CA ALA A 276 -5.66 26.29 -13.59
C ALA A 276 -6.17 26.33 -15.03
N LYS A 277 -7.41 25.89 -15.27
CA LYS A 277 -8.03 25.90 -16.60
C LYS A 277 -8.25 27.31 -17.16
N GLU A 278 -8.53 28.27 -16.28
CA GLU A 278 -8.73 29.67 -16.68
C GLU A 278 -7.42 30.40 -17.00
N ARG A 279 -6.33 30.06 -16.29
CA ARG A 279 -5.07 30.81 -16.34
C ARG A 279 -3.97 30.17 -17.18
N LEU A 280 -3.95 28.84 -17.31
CA LEU A 280 -2.93 28.12 -18.06
C LEU A 280 -3.26 28.05 -19.55
N ALA A 281 -2.24 28.01 -20.40
CA ALA A 281 -2.43 27.58 -21.78
C ALA A 281 -2.92 26.12 -21.82
N LYS A 282 -3.60 25.72 -22.90
CA LYS A 282 -4.24 24.40 -22.98
C LYS A 282 -3.25 23.25 -22.76
N ASP A 283 -2.08 23.32 -23.38
CA ASP A 283 -1.02 22.32 -23.24
C ASP A 283 -0.42 22.29 -21.83
N GLU A 284 -0.29 23.45 -21.18
CA GLU A 284 0.14 23.55 -19.79
C GLU A 284 -0.91 22.97 -18.83
N TYR A 285 -2.19 23.23 -19.09
CA TYR A 285 -3.29 22.66 -18.31
C TYR A 285 -3.37 21.13 -18.48
N ASP A 286 -3.27 20.63 -19.71
CA ASP A 286 -3.28 19.19 -19.99
C ASP A 286 -2.11 18.48 -19.26
N LEU A 287 -0.91 19.10 -19.24
CA LEU A 287 0.23 18.59 -18.48
C LEU A 287 0.03 18.69 -16.97
N PHE A 288 -0.55 19.78 -16.47
CA PHE A 288 -0.86 19.95 -15.05
C PHE A 288 -1.83 18.85 -14.56
N VAL A 289 -2.90 18.60 -15.31
CA VAL A 289 -3.88 17.54 -15.00
C VAL A 289 -3.23 16.16 -15.04
N LEU A 290 -2.45 15.85 -16.09
CA LEU A 290 -1.72 14.58 -16.17
C LEU A 290 -0.77 14.40 -14.98
N SER A 291 -0.04 15.45 -14.60
CA SER A 291 0.91 15.42 -13.49
C SER A 291 0.21 15.20 -12.15
N TYR A 292 -0.92 15.89 -11.94
CA TYR A 292 -1.77 15.69 -10.78
C TYR A 292 -2.27 14.25 -10.69
N GLU A 293 -2.88 13.74 -11.77
CA GLU A 293 -3.44 12.38 -11.77
C GLU A 293 -2.36 11.31 -11.58
N GLN A 294 -1.18 11.46 -12.20
CA GLN A 294 -0.11 10.48 -12.06
C GLN A 294 0.57 10.52 -10.69
N ALA A 295 0.92 11.69 -10.18
CA ALA A 295 1.51 11.79 -8.85
C ALA A 295 0.53 11.29 -7.77
N ARG A 296 -0.77 11.55 -7.93
CA ARG A 296 -1.81 10.96 -7.07
C ARG A 296 -1.83 9.44 -7.16
N ASN A 297 -1.85 8.88 -8.38
CA ASN A 297 -1.82 7.42 -8.55
C ASN A 297 -0.57 6.78 -7.93
N PHE A 298 0.60 7.43 -8.04
CA PHE A 298 1.85 6.97 -7.45
C PHE A 298 1.77 6.89 -5.92
N GLY A 299 1.28 7.96 -5.28
CA GLY A 299 1.01 7.95 -3.83
C GLY A 299 0.00 6.87 -3.45
N MET A 300 -1.10 6.78 -4.19
CA MET A 300 -2.18 5.83 -3.94
C MET A 300 -1.70 4.37 -3.97
N PHE A 301 -0.96 3.94 -5.00
CA PHE A 301 -0.49 2.55 -5.02
C PHE A 301 0.64 2.26 -4.04
N LYS A 302 1.41 3.28 -3.64
CA LYS A 302 2.40 3.12 -2.57
C LYS A 302 1.73 2.74 -1.25
N ASP A 303 0.62 3.37 -0.94
CA ASP A 303 -0.13 3.06 0.28
C ASP A 303 -0.91 1.74 0.15
N ILE A 304 -1.65 1.52 -0.97
CA ILE A 304 -2.42 0.27 -1.21
C ILE A 304 -1.51 -0.96 -1.14
N LEU A 305 -0.36 -0.91 -1.82
CA LEU A 305 0.52 -2.07 -1.86
C LEU A 305 1.24 -2.23 -0.52
N GLY A 306 1.64 -1.13 0.14
CA GLY A 306 2.21 -1.16 1.48
C GLY A 306 1.38 -1.92 2.52
N GLU A 307 0.05 -1.99 2.35
CA GLU A 307 -0.81 -2.81 3.23
C GLU A 307 -0.42 -4.29 3.26
N ILE A 308 0.15 -4.83 2.17
CA ILE A 308 0.52 -6.24 2.11
C ILE A 308 1.56 -6.60 3.16
N ASP A 309 2.40 -5.64 3.59
CA ASP A 309 3.50 -5.86 4.53
C ASP A 309 2.99 -6.43 5.86
N ALA A 310 1.80 -6.02 6.31
CA ALA A 310 1.16 -6.53 7.52
C ALA A 310 0.88 -8.05 7.47
N THR A 311 0.87 -8.64 6.27
CA THR A 311 0.64 -10.07 6.04
C THR A 311 1.87 -10.80 5.49
N LEU A 312 2.61 -10.16 4.59
CA LEU A 312 3.78 -10.70 3.91
C LEU A 312 4.97 -10.81 4.85
N LEU A 313 5.31 -9.73 5.56
CA LEU A 313 6.54 -9.67 6.36
C LEU A 313 6.56 -10.69 7.49
N PRO A 314 5.47 -10.94 8.26
CA PRO A 314 5.49 -11.97 9.30
C PRO A 314 5.78 -13.37 8.75
N LEU A 315 5.22 -13.72 7.58
CA LEU A 315 5.48 -15.02 6.93
C LEU A 315 6.93 -15.10 6.45
N TRP A 316 7.40 -14.06 5.75
CA TRP A 316 8.74 -14.02 5.17
C TRP A 316 9.82 -14.06 6.26
N MET A 317 9.70 -13.21 7.29
CA MET A 317 10.61 -13.22 8.45
C MET A 317 10.55 -14.55 9.22
N GLY A 318 9.37 -15.15 9.35
CA GLY A 318 9.20 -16.47 9.95
C GLY A 318 9.92 -17.57 9.17
N LEU A 319 9.90 -17.50 7.83
CA LEU A 319 10.66 -18.38 6.95
C LEU A 319 12.17 -18.19 7.15
N LEU A 320 12.67 -16.95 7.16
CA LEU A 320 14.09 -16.66 7.31
C LEU A 320 14.65 -17.18 8.65
N LYS A 321 13.88 -17.03 9.74
CA LYS A 321 14.24 -17.60 11.05
C LYS A 321 14.35 -19.13 11.03
N LYS A 322 13.51 -19.82 10.26
CA LYS A 322 13.61 -21.28 10.08
C LYS A 322 14.86 -21.66 9.32
N VAL A 323 15.17 -20.93 8.25
CA VAL A 323 16.40 -21.12 7.46
C VAL A 323 17.63 -20.93 8.35
N GLU A 324 17.72 -19.82 9.07
CA GLU A 324 18.81 -19.54 10.02
C GLU A 324 18.97 -20.63 11.07
N LYS A 325 17.86 -21.12 11.64
CA LYS A 325 17.89 -22.21 12.63
C LYS A 325 18.49 -23.49 12.04
N ILE A 326 18.05 -23.90 10.84
CA ILE A 326 18.58 -25.10 10.18
C ILE A 326 20.08 -24.96 9.90
N LEU A 327 20.51 -23.79 9.42
CA LEU A 327 21.93 -23.55 9.12
C LEU A 327 22.77 -23.53 10.40
N SER A 328 22.24 -22.98 11.50
CA SER A 328 22.87 -22.95 12.82
C SER A 328 23.16 -24.33 13.41
N GLU A 329 22.46 -25.38 12.98
CA GLU A 329 22.73 -26.76 13.40
C GLU A 329 24.06 -27.30 12.82
N THR A 330 24.52 -26.70 11.71
CA THR A 330 25.72 -27.16 10.98
C THR A 330 26.93 -26.25 11.18
N ALA A 331 26.72 -24.95 11.40
CA ALA A 331 27.77 -23.98 11.67
C ALA A 331 27.19 -22.81 12.48
N PRO A 332 27.96 -22.16 13.36
CA PRO A 332 27.48 -20.99 14.09
C PRO A 332 27.16 -19.85 13.12
N VAL A 333 25.88 -19.51 13.00
CA VAL A 333 25.38 -18.33 12.27
C VAL A 333 25.15 -17.21 13.28
N PRO A 334 25.75 -16.01 13.09
CA PRO A 334 25.46 -14.86 13.94
C PRO A 334 23.99 -14.45 13.82
N GLU A 335 23.34 -14.23 14.97
CA GLU A 335 22.01 -13.63 15.01
C GLU A 335 22.10 -12.17 14.55
N GLU A 336 21.41 -11.84 13.46
CA GLU A 336 21.33 -10.48 12.93
C GLU A 336 19.86 -10.10 12.64
N PRO A 337 19.50 -8.81 12.75
CA PRO A 337 18.20 -8.35 12.23
C PRO A 337 18.11 -8.63 10.73
N MET A 338 17.21 -9.53 10.34
CA MET A 338 16.98 -9.90 8.94
C MET A 338 15.65 -9.35 8.43
N GLY A 339 15.70 -8.56 7.36
CA GLY A 339 14.55 -8.28 6.52
C GLY A 339 14.51 -9.18 5.27
N PRO A 340 13.63 -8.91 4.29
CA PRO A 340 13.42 -9.75 3.11
C PRO A 340 14.70 -10.16 2.37
N GLY A 341 15.73 -9.32 2.32
CA GLY A 341 17.03 -9.63 1.71
C GLY A 341 17.94 -10.58 2.51
N GLY A 342 17.50 -11.09 3.66
CA GLY A 342 18.34 -11.85 4.60
C GLY A 342 19.00 -13.10 4.00
N ILE A 343 18.31 -13.83 3.12
CA ILE A 343 18.92 -14.97 2.41
C ILE A 343 20.09 -14.52 1.54
N PHE A 344 19.97 -13.40 0.84
CA PHE A 344 20.96 -12.96 -0.13
C PHE A 344 22.18 -12.30 0.53
N TYR A 345 21.99 -11.48 1.56
CA TYR A 345 23.10 -10.73 2.16
C TYR A 345 23.84 -11.49 3.25
N HIS A 346 23.12 -12.31 4.01
CA HIS A 346 23.66 -12.96 5.22
C HIS A 346 23.72 -14.47 5.08
N LEU A 347 22.56 -15.12 4.92
CA LEU A 347 22.47 -16.58 5.05
C LEU A 347 23.10 -17.32 3.87
N VAL A 348 23.26 -16.67 2.70
CA VAL A 348 23.85 -17.26 1.49
C VAL A 348 25.21 -17.89 1.76
N TRP A 349 25.99 -17.31 2.66
CA TRP A 349 27.35 -17.78 2.96
C TRP A 349 27.38 -19.14 3.64
N TYR A 350 26.32 -19.46 4.37
CA TYR A 350 26.14 -20.71 5.13
C TYR A 350 25.34 -21.76 4.35
N LEU A 351 24.70 -21.39 3.24
CA LEU A 351 23.99 -22.34 2.39
C LEU A 351 24.94 -23.39 1.76
N PRO A 352 24.46 -24.63 1.56
CA PRO A 352 25.14 -25.63 0.74
C PRO A 352 25.54 -25.07 -0.65
N PRO A 353 26.64 -25.53 -1.26
CA PRO A 353 27.16 -24.97 -2.52
C PRO A 353 26.13 -24.85 -3.65
N ASP A 354 25.29 -25.87 -3.85
CA ASP A 354 24.28 -25.86 -4.91
C ASP A 354 23.17 -24.82 -4.67
N LEU A 355 22.77 -24.64 -3.41
CA LEU A 355 21.78 -23.63 -3.04
C LEU A 355 22.35 -22.20 -3.11
N LYS A 356 23.61 -22.03 -2.69
CA LYS A 356 24.35 -20.77 -2.87
C LYS A 356 24.43 -20.39 -4.34
N ALA A 357 24.80 -21.33 -5.21
CA ALA A 357 24.82 -21.11 -6.65
C ALA A 357 23.43 -20.73 -7.18
N LYS A 358 22.36 -21.40 -6.74
CA LYS A 358 20.97 -21.08 -7.11
C LYS A 358 20.54 -19.68 -6.69
N VAL A 359 20.86 -19.26 -5.47
CA VAL A 359 20.52 -17.92 -4.94
C VAL A 359 21.28 -16.84 -5.73
N MET A 360 22.58 -17.04 -5.98
CA MET A 360 23.43 -16.05 -6.64
C MET A 360 23.30 -16.01 -8.17
N SER A 361 22.76 -17.07 -8.80
CA SER A 361 22.61 -17.12 -10.25
C SER A 361 21.45 -16.22 -10.72
N PRO A 362 21.65 -15.43 -11.79
CA PRO A 362 20.57 -14.67 -12.41
C PRO A 362 19.43 -15.57 -12.90
N ASP A 363 18.20 -15.17 -12.60
CA ASP A 363 16.99 -15.70 -13.21
C ASP A 363 16.54 -14.77 -14.34
N THR A 364 16.78 -15.20 -15.57
CA THR A 364 16.46 -14.45 -16.79
C THR A 364 15.01 -14.62 -17.24
N THR A 365 14.22 -15.46 -16.56
CA THR A 365 12.83 -15.69 -16.93
C THR A 365 11.93 -14.59 -16.36
N LEU A 366 11.10 -13.99 -17.22
CA LEU A 366 10.11 -13.01 -16.78
C LEU A 366 9.10 -13.67 -15.82
N PHE A 367 8.54 -12.86 -14.92
CA PHE A 367 7.53 -13.32 -13.98
C PHE A 367 6.21 -13.64 -14.70
N ASP A 368 5.67 -14.82 -14.42
CA ASP A 368 4.31 -15.24 -14.76
C ASP A 368 3.71 -15.92 -13.52
N LEU A 369 2.51 -15.50 -13.13
CA LEU A 369 1.76 -16.06 -12.00
C LEU A 369 1.54 -17.57 -12.11
N LYS A 370 1.48 -18.11 -13.34
CA LYS A 370 1.37 -19.56 -13.61
C LYS A 370 2.64 -20.35 -13.29
N THR A 371 3.76 -19.66 -13.15
CA THR A 371 5.08 -20.27 -12.91
C THR A 371 5.51 -20.27 -11.44
N LEU A 372 4.66 -19.73 -10.53
CA LEU A 372 4.83 -19.79 -9.08
C LEU A 372 4.51 -21.18 -8.50
#